data_AF-A0A920WMC0-F1
#
_entry.id   AF-A0A920WMC0-F1
#
_cell.length_a   1.000
_cell.length_b   1.000
_cell.length_c   1.000
_cell.angle_alpha   90.00
_cell.angle_beta   90.00
_cell.angle_gamma   90.00
#
_symmetry.space_group_name_H-M   'P 1'
#
loop_
_entity.id
_entity.type
_entity.pdbx_description
1 polymer ?
#
loop_
_entity_poly.entity_id
_entity_poly.type
_entity_poly.pdbx_seq_one_letter_code
_entity_poly.pdbx_strand_id
1 'polypeptide(L)' 'MSDNWTFTSESVTEGHPDKMADQISDAVLDAMLTTDPNSRVACETLITTGMVVVAGEVTTTDYVDIPET' A
#
# COMPACT_ATOMS: atom_id res chain seq x y z
N MET A 1 33.84 -20.97 -21.98
CA MET A 1 33.41 -21.49 -20.67
C MET A 1 32.13 -20.76 -20.34
N SER A 2 31.05 -21.49 -20.06
CA SER A 2 29.80 -20.87 -19.61
C SER A 2 29.95 -20.57 -18.12
N ASP A 3 29.86 -19.32 -17.72
CA ASP A 3 29.86 -18.95 -16.31
C ASP A 3 28.55 -19.43 -15.69
N ASN A 4 28.63 -20.47 -14.85
CA ASN A 4 27.51 -20.92 -14.04
C ASN A 4 27.46 -20.09 -12.76
N TRP A 5 26.34 -19.40 -12.53
CA TRP A 5 26.07 -18.66 -11.31
C TRP A 5 24.71 -19.09 -10.75
N THR A 6 24.56 -18.97 -9.43
CA THR A 6 23.32 -19.30 -8.73
C THR A 6 22.60 -17.99 -8.39
N PHE A 7 21.31 -17.92 -8.70
CA PHE A 7 20.42 -16.83 -8.34
C PHE A 7 19.22 -17.38 -7.57
N THR A 8 18.80 -16.66 -6.55
CA THR A 8 17.56 -16.99 -5.82
C THR A 8 16.75 -15.71 -5.66
N SER A 9 15.43 -15.86 -5.79
CA SER A 9 14.43 -14.83 -5.55
C SER A 9 13.33 -15.44 -4.69
N GLU A 10 12.63 -14.61 -3.95
CA GLU A 10 11.44 -15.01 -3.20
C GLU A 10 10.26 -14.11 -3.53
N SER A 11 9.08 -14.52 -3.08
CA SER A 11 7.83 -13.76 -3.17
C SER A 11 6.95 -14.21 -2.02
N VAL A 12 6.01 -13.35 -1.63
CA VAL A 12 5.03 -13.62 -0.58
C VAL A 12 3.63 -13.46 -1.14
N THR A 13 2.65 -14.11 -0.52
CA THR A 13 1.25 -14.03 -0.96
C THR A 13 0.63 -12.70 -0.55
N GLU A 14 -0.54 -12.40 -1.10
CA GLU A 14 -1.35 -11.23 -0.72
C GLU A 14 -1.68 -11.16 0.78
N GLY A 15 -1.77 -12.32 1.46
CA GLY A 15 -2.04 -12.39 2.90
C GLY A 15 -0.81 -12.19 3.80
N HIS A 16 0.38 -11.95 3.23
CA HIS A 16 1.54 -11.55 4.02
C HIS A 16 1.28 -10.15 4.61
N PRO A 17 1.54 -9.90 5.90
CA PRO A 17 1.18 -8.62 6.53
C PRO A 17 1.77 -7.41 5.79
N ASP A 18 3.01 -7.51 5.30
CA ASP A 18 3.62 -6.44 4.50
C ASP A 18 2.84 -6.19 3.19
N LYS A 19 2.39 -7.25 2.51
CA LYS A 19 1.59 -7.09 1.28
C LYS A 19 0.18 -6.61 1.54
N MET A 20 -0.41 -6.98 2.67
CA MET A 20 -1.68 -6.41 3.12
C MET A 20 -1.53 -4.91 3.41
N ALA A 21 -0.43 -4.48 4.01
CA ALA A 21 -0.14 -3.07 4.24
C ALA A 21 0.01 -2.30 2.91
N ASP A 22 0.77 -2.86 1.96
CA ASP A 22 0.89 -2.32 0.60
C ASP A 22 -0.49 -2.15 -0.05
N GLN A 23 -1.35 -3.18 0.01
CA GLN A 23 -2.68 -3.17 -0.59
C GLN A 23 -3.61 -2.13 0.03
N ILE A 24 -3.59 -1.96 1.36
CA ILE A 24 -4.39 -0.93 2.03
C ILE A 24 -3.90 0.47 1.65
N SER A 25 -2.58 0.69 1.63
CA SER A 25 -2.00 1.97 1.20
C SER A 25 -2.39 2.31 -0.24
N ASP A 26 -2.34 1.34 -1.16
CA ASP A 26 -2.73 1.52 -2.56
C ASP A 26 -4.24 1.72 -2.71
N ALA A 27 -5.09 1.05 -1.92
CA ALA A 27 -6.54 1.26 -1.95
C ALA A 27 -6.91 2.70 -1.56
N VAL A 28 -6.23 3.28 -0.55
CA VAL A 28 -6.39 4.69 -0.19
C VAL A 28 -5.94 5.61 -1.32
N LEU A 29 -4.80 5.32 -1.96
CA LEU A 29 -4.33 6.09 -3.13
C LEU A 29 -5.36 6.04 -4.27
N ASP A 30 -5.88 4.86 -4.61
CA ASP A 30 -6.86 4.66 -5.68
C ASP A 30 -8.16 5.42 -5.40
N ALA A 31 -8.66 5.36 -4.16
CA ALA A 31 -9.86 6.10 -3.75
C ALA A 31 -9.66 7.62 -3.91
N MET A 32 -8.51 8.14 -3.47
CA MET A 32 -8.17 9.56 -3.59
C MET A 32 -7.99 10.00 -5.06
N LEU A 33 -7.35 9.18 -5.89
CA LEU A 33 -7.15 9.46 -7.31
C LEU A 33 -8.45 9.36 -8.12
N THR A 34 -9.41 8.54 -7.67
CA THR A 34 -10.73 8.43 -8.29
C THR A 34 -11.53 9.72 -8.14
N THR A 35 -11.43 10.39 -6.99
CA THR A 35 -12.14 11.65 -6.71
C THR A 35 -11.36 12.88 -7.14
N ASP A 36 -10.04 12.88 -6.99
CA ASP A 36 -9.14 13.97 -7.40
C ASP A 36 -7.87 13.40 -8.07
N PRO A 37 -7.78 13.44 -9.41
CA PRO A 37 -6.63 12.95 -10.16
C PRO A 37 -5.30 13.65 -9.86
N ASN A 38 -5.31 14.80 -9.18
CA ASN A 38 -4.11 15.52 -8.77
C ASN A 38 -3.73 15.28 -7.29
N SER A 39 -4.42 14.36 -6.62
CA SER A 39 -4.14 14.00 -5.22
C SER A 39 -2.68 13.62 -5.05
N ARG A 40 -2.05 14.12 -3.99
CA ARG A 40 -0.70 13.74 -3.56
C ARG A 40 -0.83 12.95 -2.27
N VAL A 41 -0.49 11.67 -2.33
CA VAL A 41 -0.73 10.71 -1.24
C VAL A 41 0.59 10.03 -0.90
N ALA A 42 1.03 10.18 0.35
CA ALA A 42 2.08 9.40 0.98
C ALA A 42 1.45 8.64 2.15
N CYS A 43 0.78 7.53 1.81
CA CYS A 43 0.00 6.73 2.76
C CYS A 43 0.82 5.53 3.25
N GLU A 44 1.07 5.48 4.55
CA GLU A 44 1.83 4.42 5.21
C GLU A 44 0.89 3.59 6.09
N THR A 45 0.95 2.26 5.96
CA THR A 45 0.09 1.35 6.71
C THR A 45 0.92 0.45 7.63
N LEU A 46 0.60 0.44 8.92
CA LEU A 46 1.12 -0.52 9.90
C LEU A 46 0.01 -1.48 10.30
N ILE A 47 0.26 -2.77 10.14
CA ILE A 47 -0.68 -3.84 10.52
C ILE A 47 -0.11 -4.64 11.68
N THR A 48 -0.95 -4.91 12.68
CA THR A 48 -0.63 -5.84 13.76
C THR A 48 -1.89 -6.51 14.28
N THR A 49 -1.79 -7.32 15.35
CA THR A 49 -2.90 -8.09 15.88
C THR A 49 -4.08 -7.19 16.27
N GLY A 50 -5.18 -7.31 15.51
CA GLY A 50 -6.42 -6.60 15.76
C GLY A 50 -6.36 -5.09 15.48
N MET A 51 -5.33 -4.61 14.76
CA MET A 51 -5.15 -3.19 14.52
C MET A 51 -4.52 -2.92 13.15
N VAL A 52 -5.08 -1.91 12.47
CA VAL A 52 -4.50 -1.27 11.29
C VAL A 52 -4.34 0.21 11.63
N VAL A 53 -3.14 0.75 11.42
CA VAL A 53 -2.85 2.18 11.56
C VAL A 53 -2.52 2.71 10.17
N VAL A 54 -3.35 3.59 9.66
CA VAL A 54 -3.09 4.34 8.43
C VAL A 54 -2.56 5.72 8.83
N ALA A 55 -1.40 6.10 8.30
CA ALA A 55 -0.70 7.34 8.62
C ALA A 55 -0.05 7.97 7.37
N GLY A 56 0.51 9.16 7.53
CA GLY A 56 1.25 9.87 6.47
C GLY A 56 0.56 11.16 6.03
N GLU A 57 0.90 11.63 4.83
CA GLU A 57 0.47 12.93 4.33
C GLU A 57 -0.37 12.81 3.07
N VAL A 58 -1.53 13.47 3.08
CA VAL A 58 -2.41 13.57 1.91
C VAL A 58 -2.70 15.03 1.61
N THR A 59 -2.66 15.39 0.33
CA THR A 59 -3.19 16.64 -0.20
C THR A 59 -4.15 16.30 -1.33
N THR A 60 -5.43 16.56 -1.12
CA THR A 60 -6.53 16.31 -2.07
C THR A 60 -7.61 17.36 -1.89
N THR A 61 -8.48 17.54 -2.88
CA THR A 61 -9.64 18.44 -2.77
C THR A 61 -10.93 17.76 -2.31
N ASP A 62 -10.95 16.43 -2.18
CA ASP A 62 -12.13 15.66 -1.80
C ASP A 62 -11.92 14.90 -0.47
N TYR A 63 -12.90 14.10 -0.05
CA TYR A 63 -12.87 13.30 1.15
C TYR A 63 -13.05 11.80 0.84
N VAL A 64 -12.27 10.97 1.51
CA VAL A 64 -12.36 9.50 1.47
C VAL A 64 -12.48 8.96 2.89
N ASP A 65 -13.42 8.03 3.09
CA ASP A 65 -13.64 7.36 4.38
C ASP A 65 -12.66 6.19 4.55
N ILE A 66 -11.54 6.44 5.22
CA ILE A 66 -10.44 5.46 5.35
C ILE A 66 -10.88 4.16 6.05
N PRO A 67 -11.64 4.16 7.16
CA PRO A 67 -12.16 2.92 7.75
C PRO A 67 -13.03 2.03 6.82
N GLU A 68 -13.71 2.61 5.82
CA GLU A 68 -14.58 1.86 4.90
C GLU A 68 -13.95 1.54 3.53
N THR A 69 -12.77 2.10 3.23
CA THR A 69 -12.08 1.96 1.94
C THR A 69 -11.41 0.61 1.77
#